data_AF-A0A7G7MGS9-F1
#
_entry.id   AF-A0A7G7MGS9-F1
#
_cell.length_a   1.000
_cell.length_b   1.000
_cell.length_c   1.000
_cell.angle_alpha   90.00
_cell.angle_beta   90.00
_cell.angle_gamma   90.00
#
_symmetry.space_group_name_H-M   'P 1'
#
loop_
_entity.id
_entity.type
_entity.pdbx_description
1 polymer ?
#
loop_
_entity_poly.entity_id
_entity_poly.type
_entity_poly.pdbx_seq_one_letter_code
_entity_poly.pdbx_strand_id
1 'polypeptide(L)'
;MTDRPVLAPPAGHEMPDGALTVMASALLPWTHRRGGPAHCLARVRLFAPDPHHPPRRAVVVLSELRNNPRGHGITADVPGAAAAARATLLPEALAPDAVTWLAHHGPFSTYDPSGPETFTELRPRWDGTRYTDDVHDYRLLLPDEAAALVRALALQPVDHELRAWPAPAPRVATE
;
A
#
# COMPACT_ATOMS: atom_id res chain seq x y z
N MET A 1 -10.34 29.28 36.50
CA MET A 1 -9.10 29.22 35.70
C MET A 1 -8.78 27.74 35.57
N THR A 2 -9.33 27.10 34.55
CA THR A 2 -9.35 25.64 34.43
C THR A 2 -8.35 25.24 33.37
N ASP A 3 -7.25 24.64 33.83
CA ASP A 3 -6.19 24.12 33.00
C ASP A 3 -6.76 22.98 32.13
N ARG A 4 -6.84 23.21 30.81
CA ARG A 4 -7.21 22.17 29.85
C ARG A 4 -5.92 21.43 29.47
N PRO A 5 -5.85 20.10 29.61
CA PRO A 5 -4.70 19.37 29.12
C PRO A 5 -4.64 19.55 27.60
N VAL A 6 -3.50 20.04 27.12
CA VAL A 6 -3.15 20.06 25.71
C VAL A 6 -3.06 18.60 25.27
N LEU A 7 -4.07 18.12 24.56
CA LEU A 7 -3.96 16.88 23.80
C LEU A 7 -2.80 17.06 22.82
N ALA A 8 -1.73 16.30 23.03
CA ALA A 8 -0.69 16.15 22.04
C ALA A 8 -1.34 15.70 20.70
N PRO A 9 -0.86 16.20 19.55
CA PRO A 9 -1.32 15.70 18.26
C PRO A 9 -1.10 14.17 18.22
N PRO A 10 -2.02 13.39 17.64
CA PRO A 10 -1.78 11.97 17.44
C PRO A 10 -0.50 11.81 16.61
N ALA A 11 0.35 10.85 17.01
CA ALA A 11 1.59 10.53 16.33
C ALA A 11 1.35 10.54 14.81
N GLY A 12 2.04 11.47 14.12
CA GLY A 12 2.07 11.47 12.67
C GLY A 12 2.52 10.10 12.18
N HIS A 13 2.07 9.71 11.00
CA HIS A 13 2.54 8.48 10.36
C HIS A 13 4.07 8.53 10.27
N GLU A 14 4.73 7.81 11.18
CA GLU A 14 6.18 7.68 11.19
C GLU A 14 6.50 6.76 10.02
N MET A 15 6.83 7.38 8.88
CA MET A 15 7.37 6.68 7.74
C MET A 15 8.53 5.82 8.24
N PRO A 16 8.65 4.54 7.81
CA PRO A 16 9.75 3.70 8.26
C PRO A 16 11.08 4.41 8.00
N ASP A 17 11.81 4.67 9.09
CA ASP A 17 13.18 5.15 9.03
C ASP A 17 14.08 4.06 8.44
N GLY A 18 14.95 4.43 7.51
CA GLY A 18 15.88 3.51 6.87
C GLY A 18 16.07 3.78 5.37
N ALA A 19 17.18 3.27 4.82
CA ALA A 19 17.45 3.39 3.39
C ALA A 19 16.51 2.48 2.58
N LEU A 20 15.90 3.02 1.53
CA LEU A 20 15.12 2.25 0.56
C LEU A 20 16.06 1.36 -0.26
N THR A 21 15.85 0.05 -0.22
CA THR A 21 16.76 -0.94 -0.86
C THR A 21 16.17 -1.56 -2.13
N VAL A 22 14.84 -1.72 -2.18
CA VAL A 22 14.14 -2.35 -3.31
C VAL A 22 12.91 -1.54 -3.70
N MET A 23 12.76 -1.34 -5.00
CA MET A 23 11.55 -0.80 -5.62
C MET A 23 11.05 -1.82 -6.65
N ALA A 24 9.87 -2.37 -6.41
CA ALA A 24 9.21 -3.28 -7.35
C ALA A 24 7.79 -2.79 -7.64
N SER A 25 7.29 -3.10 -8.82
CA SER A 25 5.92 -2.76 -9.24
C SER A 25 5.39 -3.85 -10.15
N ALA A 26 4.12 -4.20 -10.00
CA ALA A 26 3.47 -5.26 -10.77
C ALA A 26 1.98 -5.01 -10.94
N LEU A 27 1.45 -5.38 -12.11
CA LEU A 27 0.03 -5.67 -12.24
C LEU A 27 -0.26 -6.98 -11.49
N LEU A 28 -0.96 -6.86 -10.37
CA LEU A 28 -1.21 -7.95 -9.45
C LEU A 28 -2.65 -8.45 -9.61
N PRO A 29 -2.88 -9.64 -10.19
CA PRO A 29 -4.19 -10.26 -10.24
C PRO A 29 -4.48 -11.09 -8.97
N TRP A 30 -5.75 -11.22 -8.63
CA TRP A 30 -6.24 -12.21 -7.66
C TRP A 30 -7.68 -12.65 -7.98
N THR A 31 -8.10 -13.76 -7.39
CA THR A 31 -9.50 -14.18 -7.41
C THR A 31 -10.21 -13.51 -6.25
N HIS A 32 -11.19 -12.65 -6.55
CA HIS A 32 -11.89 -11.87 -5.54
C HIS A 32 -12.80 -12.75 -4.68
N ARG A 33 -12.99 -12.41 -3.40
CA ARG A 33 -13.86 -13.19 -2.47
C ARG A 33 -15.32 -13.33 -2.91
N ARG A 34 -15.80 -12.45 -3.79
CA ARG A 34 -17.15 -12.54 -4.40
C ARG A 34 -17.19 -13.44 -5.65
N GLY A 35 -16.08 -14.10 -5.97
CA GLY A 35 -15.85 -14.77 -7.25
C GLY A 35 -15.32 -13.80 -8.32
N GLY A 36 -14.76 -14.37 -9.38
CA GLY A 36 -14.24 -13.61 -10.53
C GLY A 36 -12.85 -12.99 -10.33
N PRO A 37 -12.26 -12.45 -11.40
CA PRO A 37 -10.95 -11.81 -11.35
C PRO A 37 -11.04 -10.38 -10.81
N ALA A 38 -10.00 -9.98 -10.09
CA ALA A 38 -9.69 -8.60 -9.75
C ALA A 38 -8.19 -8.36 -9.92
N HIS A 39 -7.79 -7.11 -10.11
CA HIS A 39 -6.38 -6.77 -10.24
C HIS A 39 -6.10 -5.32 -9.82
N CYS A 40 -4.85 -5.03 -9.50
CA CYS A 40 -4.40 -3.68 -9.16
C CYS A 40 -2.96 -3.45 -9.64
N LEU A 41 -2.50 -2.20 -9.62
CA LEU A 41 -1.06 -1.93 -9.67
C LEU A 41 -0.52 -1.95 -8.24
N ALA A 42 0.24 -2.99 -7.91
CA ALA A 42 0.92 -3.10 -6.62
C ALA A 42 2.35 -2.55 -6.73
N ARG A 43 2.72 -1.67 -5.80
CA ARG A 43 4.06 -1.05 -5.73
C ARG A 43 4.65 -1.33 -4.37
N VAL A 44 5.78 -2.01 -4.35
CA VAL A 44 6.46 -2.47 -3.13
C VAL A 44 7.74 -1.68 -2.94
N ARG A 45 7.97 -1.28 -1.69
CA ARG A 45 9.16 -0.59 -1.22
C ARG A 45 9.70 -1.34 0.00
N LEU A 46 10.92 -1.86 -0.10
CA LEU A 46 11.58 -2.55 1.01
C LEU A 46 12.66 -1.65 1.60
N PHE A 47 12.68 -1.55 2.92
CA PHE A 47 13.64 -0.75 3.66
C PHE A 47 14.71 -1.66 4.28
N ALA A 48 15.94 -1.16 4.33
CA ALA A 48 17.01 -1.81 5.05
C ALA A 48 16.59 -2.03 6.52
N PRO A 49 17.00 -3.13 7.17
CA PRO A 49 16.79 -3.27 8.60
C PRO A 49 17.53 -2.14 9.33
N ASP A 50 16.82 -1.45 10.22
CA ASP A 50 17.40 -0.51 11.17
C ASP A 50 17.87 -1.29 12.41
N PRO A 51 19.10 -1.07 12.92
CA PRO A 51 19.57 -1.64 14.18
C PRO A 51 18.63 -1.42 15.38
N HIS A 52 17.86 -0.33 15.38
CA HIS A 52 16.88 -0.04 16.42
C HIS A 52 15.51 -0.69 16.18
N HIS A 53 15.24 -1.13 14.94
CA HIS A 53 13.97 -1.74 14.53
C HIS A 53 14.17 -2.94 13.58
N PRO A 54 14.83 -4.03 14.00
CA PRO A 54 14.79 -5.29 13.26
C PRO A 54 13.39 -5.90 13.45
N PRO A 55 12.56 -6.01 12.39
CA PRO A 55 12.94 -6.53 11.08
C PRO A 55 12.77 -5.55 9.90
N ARG A 56 13.25 -5.96 8.71
CA ARG A 56 12.98 -5.28 7.43
C ARG A 56 11.51 -4.91 7.34
N ARG A 57 11.22 -3.65 7.01
CA ARG A 57 9.86 -3.15 6.81
C ARG A 57 9.56 -3.05 5.32
N ALA A 58 8.31 -3.34 4.96
CA ALA A 58 7.82 -3.10 3.61
C ALA A 58 6.66 -2.12 3.63
N VAL A 59 6.60 -1.26 2.62
CA VAL A 59 5.39 -0.51 2.30
C VAL A 59 4.86 -1.02 0.97
N VAL A 60 3.59 -1.41 0.96
CA VAL A 60 2.88 -1.88 -0.24
C VAL A 60 1.74 -0.92 -0.55
N VAL A 61 1.82 -0.30 -1.71
CA VAL A 61 0.80 0.59 -2.25
C VAL A 61 0.04 -0.14 -3.35
N LEU A 62 -1.23 -0.45 -3.09
CA LEU A 62 -2.16 -1.09 -4.01
C LEU A 62 -3.01 -0.01 -4.69
N SER A 63 -2.80 0.23 -5.98
CA SER A 63 -3.53 1.26 -6.72
C SER A 63 -4.70 0.66 -7.48
N GLU A 64 -5.91 1.11 -7.17
CA GLU A 64 -7.13 0.58 -7.78
C GLU A 64 -7.24 1.01 -9.23
N LEU A 65 -7.56 0.07 -10.12
CA LEU A 65 -7.69 0.35 -11.55
C LEU A 65 -9.16 0.29 -11.98
N ARG A 66 -9.58 1.27 -12.79
CA ARG A 66 -10.97 1.44 -13.26
C ARG A 66 -11.56 0.29 -14.07
N ASN A 67 -10.73 -0.66 -14.51
CA ASN A 67 -11.17 -1.80 -15.31
C ASN A 67 -11.47 -3.06 -14.47
N ASN A 68 -11.47 -2.97 -13.14
CA ASN A 68 -12.06 -4.02 -12.31
C ASN A 68 -13.57 -4.08 -12.49
N PRO A 69 -14.19 -5.28 -12.40
CA PRO A 69 -15.63 -5.39 -12.32
C PRO A 69 -16.19 -4.60 -11.12
N ARG A 70 -17.40 -4.06 -11.26
CA ARG A 70 -18.03 -3.27 -10.20
C ARG A 70 -18.08 -4.08 -8.89
N GLY A 71 -17.64 -3.46 -7.80
CA GLY A 71 -17.60 -4.08 -6.47
C GLY A 71 -16.46 -5.08 -6.24
N HIS A 72 -15.48 -5.14 -7.16
CA HIS A 72 -14.26 -5.97 -7.05
C HIS A 72 -13.00 -5.11 -6.80
N GLY A 73 -13.17 -3.93 -6.20
CA GLY A 73 -12.07 -3.03 -5.83
C GLY A 73 -11.27 -3.54 -4.64
N ILE A 74 -10.17 -2.86 -4.33
CA ILE A 74 -9.19 -3.32 -3.30
C ILE A 74 -9.84 -3.34 -1.92
N THR A 75 -10.51 -2.25 -1.54
CA THR A 75 -11.18 -2.12 -0.23
C THR A 75 -12.36 -3.08 -0.06
N ALA A 76 -12.85 -3.67 -1.15
CA ALA A 76 -13.87 -4.70 -1.11
C ALA A 76 -13.31 -6.09 -0.81
N ASP A 77 -11.98 -6.30 -0.86
CA ASP A 77 -11.29 -7.58 -0.59
C ASP A 77 -9.81 -7.40 -0.27
N VAL A 78 -9.52 -6.63 0.80
CA VAL A 78 -8.15 -6.39 1.26
C VAL A 78 -7.39 -7.68 1.58
N PRO A 79 -7.98 -8.70 2.25
CA PRO A 79 -7.29 -9.96 2.49
C PRO A 79 -6.81 -10.65 1.22
N GLY A 80 -7.65 -10.69 0.18
CA GLY A 80 -7.30 -11.29 -1.11
C GLY A 80 -6.15 -10.55 -1.79
N ALA A 81 -6.23 -9.22 -1.85
CA ALA A 81 -5.18 -8.40 -2.45
C ALA A 81 -3.85 -8.48 -1.67
N ALA A 82 -3.89 -8.44 -0.33
CA ALA A 82 -2.71 -8.58 0.53
C ALA A 82 -2.05 -9.96 0.41
N ALA A 83 -2.86 -11.03 0.38
CA ALA A 83 -2.35 -12.38 0.18
C ALA A 83 -1.68 -12.54 -1.19
N ALA A 84 -2.28 -12.01 -2.26
CA ALA A 84 -1.70 -12.05 -3.60
C ALA A 84 -0.37 -11.27 -3.67
N ALA A 85 -0.32 -10.08 -3.07
CA ALA A 85 0.89 -9.26 -3.03
C ALA A 85 2.00 -9.98 -2.25
N ARG A 86 1.66 -10.60 -1.11
CA ARG A 86 2.62 -11.37 -0.31
C ARG A 86 3.17 -12.56 -1.09
N ALA A 87 2.31 -13.33 -1.76
CA ALA A 87 2.70 -14.50 -2.52
C ALA A 87 3.57 -14.17 -3.75
N THR A 88 3.41 -12.97 -4.32
CA THR A 88 4.01 -12.62 -5.62
C THR A 88 5.20 -11.67 -5.49
N LEU A 89 5.16 -10.72 -4.56
CA LEU A 89 6.06 -9.57 -4.54
C LEU A 89 6.89 -9.43 -3.27
N LEU A 90 6.48 -10.07 -2.17
CA LEU A 90 7.17 -9.95 -0.89
C LEU A 90 8.09 -11.14 -0.65
N PRO A 91 9.28 -10.92 -0.05
CA PRO A 91 10.14 -12.03 0.39
C PRO A 91 9.41 -12.91 1.40
N GLU A 92 9.59 -14.23 1.30
CA GLU A 92 8.93 -15.19 2.20
C GLU A 92 9.28 -14.96 3.68
N ALA A 93 10.53 -14.57 3.95
CA ALA A 93 11.05 -14.27 5.29
C ALA A 93 10.49 -12.96 5.89
N LEU A 94 9.75 -12.16 5.12
CA LEU A 94 9.12 -10.96 5.64
C LEU A 94 7.91 -11.34 6.50
N ALA A 95 7.93 -10.91 7.76
CA ALA A 95 6.84 -11.13 8.69
C ALA A 95 5.57 -10.42 8.19
N PRO A 96 4.39 -11.06 8.19
CA PRO A 96 3.16 -10.47 7.68
C PRO A 96 2.75 -9.13 8.29
N ASP A 97 3.13 -8.90 9.54
CA ASP A 97 2.89 -7.70 10.35
C ASP A 97 3.95 -6.60 10.16
N ALA A 98 5.06 -6.91 9.49
CA ALA A 98 6.11 -5.94 9.12
C ALA A 98 5.79 -5.18 7.82
N VAL A 99 4.53 -5.19 7.38
CA VAL A 99 4.06 -4.59 6.13
C VAL A 99 3.05 -3.49 6.40
N THR A 100 3.35 -2.28 5.95
CA THR A 100 2.37 -1.19 5.87
C THR A 100 1.62 -1.30 4.55
N TRP A 101 0.30 -1.36 4.63
CA TRP A 101 -0.59 -1.50 3.47
C TRP A 101 -1.34 -0.21 3.18
N LEU A 102 -1.35 0.20 1.93
CA LEU A 102 -2.03 1.41 1.47
C LEU A 102 -2.87 1.09 0.24
N ALA A 103 -4.16 1.43 0.27
CA ALA A 103 -4.95 1.56 -0.95
C ALA A 103 -4.73 2.96 -1.54
N HIS A 104 -4.57 3.04 -2.85
CA HIS A 104 -4.39 4.28 -3.59
C HIS A 104 -5.48 4.43 -4.65
N HIS A 105 -6.23 5.52 -4.57
CA HIS A 105 -7.35 5.82 -5.46
C HIS A 105 -7.14 7.18 -6.13
N GLY A 106 -7.60 7.32 -7.37
CA GLY A 106 -7.46 8.56 -8.12
C GLY A 106 -8.22 8.56 -9.45
N PRO A 107 -7.86 9.44 -10.39
CA PRO A 107 -8.47 9.48 -11.73
C PRO A 107 -8.28 8.20 -12.55
N PHE A 108 -7.30 7.37 -12.21
CA PHE A 108 -7.05 6.06 -12.83
C PHE A 108 -7.96 4.94 -12.27
N SER A 109 -8.64 5.17 -11.13
CA SER A 109 -9.45 4.18 -10.43
C SER A 109 -10.92 4.15 -10.84
N THR A 110 -11.40 5.18 -11.54
CA THR A 110 -12.78 5.27 -12.01
C THR A 110 -12.84 6.00 -13.35
N TYR A 111 -13.96 5.87 -14.07
CA TYR A 111 -14.25 6.69 -15.27
C TYR A 111 -14.95 8.00 -14.92
N ASP A 112 -15.50 8.11 -13.71
CA ASP A 112 -16.16 9.31 -13.20
C ASP A 112 -15.14 10.27 -12.57
N PRO A 113 -15.44 11.58 -12.47
CA PRO A 113 -14.58 12.51 -11.73
C PRO A 113 -14.41 12.08 -10.26
N SER A 114 -13.19 11.76 -9.83
CA SER A 114 -12.88 11.30 -8.48
C SER A 114 -12.27 12.35 -7.56
N GLY A 115 -11.90 13.52 -8.10
CA GLY A 115 -11.14 14.53 -7.36
C GLY A 115 -9.65 14.18 -7.27
N PRO A 116 -8.93 14.70 -6.25
CA PRO A 116 -7.50 14.42 -6.07
C PRO A 116 -7.25 12.95 -5.70
N GLU A 117 -6.01 12.50 -5.92
CA GLU A 117 -5.57 11.18 -5.47
C GLU A 117 -5.62 11.06 -3.94
N THR A 118 -5.99 9.88 -3.44
CA THR A 118 -6.11 9.59 -2.02
C THR A 118 -5.40 8.30 -1.66
N PHE A 119 -4.88 8.25 -0.44
CA PHE A 119 -4.25 7.08 0.13
C PHE A 119 -4.98 6.69 1.40
N THR A 120 -5.40 5.43 1.49
CA THR A 120 -6.04 4.86 2.68
C THR A 120 -5.10 3.83 3.28
N GLU A 121 -4.66 4.06 4.51
CA GLU A 121 -3.96 3.07 5.31
C GLU A 121 -4.91 1.91 5.62
N LEU A 122 -4.53 0.72 5.21
CA LEU A 122 -5.24 -0.52 5.47
C LEU A 122 -4.56 -1.24 6.63
N ARG A 123 -5.35 -1.93 7.45
CA ARG A 123 -4.83 -2.66 8.63
C ARG A 123 -5.23 -4.13 8.61
N PRO A 124 -4.91 -4.89 7.54
CA PRO A 124 -5.16 -6.31 7.54
C PRO A 124 -4.33 -6.99 8.63
N ARG A 125 -4.96 -7.89 9.39
CA ARG A 125 -4.34 -8.64 10.48
C ARG A 125 -4.05 -10.06 10.05
N TRP A 126 -2.87 -10.58 10.39
CA TRP A 126 -2.54 -11.97 10.16
C TRP A 126 -3.03 -12.84 11.32
N ASP A 127 -3.84 -13.85 11.04
CA ASP A 127 -4.39 -14.77 12.06
C ASP A 127 -3.53 -16.03 12.30
N GLY A 128 -2.37 -16.10 11.64
CA GLY A 128 -1.50 -17.28 11.62
C GLY A 128 -1.60 -18.06 10.31
N THR A 129 -2.71 -17.96 9.59
CA THR A 129 -2.96 -18.70 8.32
C THR A 129 -3.29 -17.78 7.15
N ARG A 130 -4.00 -16.67 7.39
CA ARG A 130 -4.44 -15.74 6.36
C ARG A 130 -4.53 -14.32 6.90
N TYR A 131 -4.62 -13.38 5.96
CA TYR A 131 -5.04 -12.03 6.30
C TYR A 131 -6.54 -12.01 6.62
N THR A 132 -6.90 -11.22 7.61
CA THR A 132 -8.24 -10.81 7.99
C THR A 132 -8.29 -9.30 7.99
N ASP A 133 -9.48 -8.71 7.88
CA ASP A 133 -9.60 -7.28 7.67
C ASP A 133 -10.90 -6.74 8.26
N ASP A 134 -10.82 -5.51 8.77
CA ASP A 134 -11.95 -4.75 9.28
C ASP A 134 -11.89 -3.34 8.69
N VAL A 135 -12.93 -2.97 7.94
CA VAL A 135 -13.05 -1.67 7.27
C VAL A 135 -13.05 -0.50 8.26
N HIS A 136 -13.44 -0.74 9.51
CA HIS A 136 -13.46 0.29 10.55
C HIS A 136 -12.05 0.68 11.02
N ASP A 137 -11.05 -0.15 10.75
CA ASP A 137 -9.65 0.14 11.09
C ASP A 137 -8.93 0.97 10.01
N TYR A 138 -9.61 1.31 8.91
CA TYR A 138 -9.01 2.07 7.82
C TYR A 138 -8.85 3.54 8.19
N ARG A 139 -7.76 4.13 7.71
CA ARG A 139 -7.50 5.56 7.90
C ARG A 139 -7.16 6.22 6.58
N LEU A 140 -7.99 7.18 6.16
CA LEU A 140 -7.66 8.06 5.05
C LEU A 140 -6.52 9.00 5.46
N LEU A 141 -5.44 9.03 4.68
CA LEU A 141 -4.34 9.96 4.91
C LEU A 141 -4.75 11.39 4.58
N LEU A 142 -4.23 12.34 5.36
CA LEU A 142 -4.35 13.76 5.06
C LEU A 142 -3.51 14.11 3.82
N PRO A 143 -3.84 15.20 3.09
CA PRO A 143 -3.12 15.58 1.88
C PRO A 143 -1.59 15.73 2.06
N ASP A 144 -1.15 16.32 3.17
CA ASP A 144 0.28 16.49 3.45
C ASP A 144 0.99 15.16 3.76
N GLU A 145 0.31 14.24 4.46
CA GLU A 145 0.81 12.88 4.71
C GLU A 145 0.93 12.12 3.39
N ALA A 146 -0.08 12.18 2.53
CA ALA A 146 -0.06 11.56 1.21
C ALA A 146 1.07 12.13 0.34
N ALA A 147 1.28 13.44 0.35
CA ALA A 147 2.36 14.08 -0.39
C ALA A 147 3.74 13.68 0.14
N ALA A 148 3.91 13.57 1.46
CA ALA A 148 5.14 13.09 2.09
C ALA A 148 5.41 11.62 1.71
N LEU A 149 4.40 10.76 1.79
CA LEU A 149 4.45 9.37 1.38
C LEU A 149 4.89 9.20 -0.07
N VAL A 150 4.27 9.93 -1.01
CA VAL A 150 4.61 9.87 -2.44
C VAL A 150 6.09 10.21 -2.68
N ARG A 151 6.60 11.24 -2.00
CA ARG A 151 8.02 11.63 -2.08
C ARG A 151 8.94 10.57 -1.48
N ALA A 152 8.64 10.12 -0.27
CA ALA A 152 9.47 9.15 0.46
C ALA A 152 9.56 7.81 -0.28
N LEU A 153 8.47 7.37 -0.90
CA LEU A 153 8.42 6.13 -1.67
C LEU A 153 8.83 6.31 -3.16
N ALA A 154 9.17 7.54 -3.57
CA ALA A 154 9.44 7.91 -4.96
C ALA A 154 8.40 7.33 -5.94
N LEU A 155 7.11 7.46 -5.60
CA LEU A 155 6.03 6.92 -6.45
C LEU A 155 5.90 7.75 -7.72
N GLN A 156 5.82 7.07 -8.86
CA GLN A 156 5.47 7.73 -10.11
C GLN A 156 3.94 7.80 -10.22
N PRO A 157 3.42 8.73 -11.05
CA PRO A 157 2.00 8.70 -11.41
C PRO A 157 1.61 7.32 -11.97
N VAL A 158 0.46 6.80 -11.56
CA VAL A 158 0.03 5.45 -11.94
C VAL A 158 -0.06 5.30 -13.46
N ASP A 159 -0.60 6.30 -14.16
CA ASP A 159 -0.69 6.26 -15.62
C ASP A 159 0.67 6.24 -16.32
N HIS A 160 1.72 6.81 -15.71
CA HIS A 160 3.08 6.72 -16.24
C HIS A 160 3.62 5.29 -16.12
N GLU A 161 3.44 4.66 -14.95
CA GLU A 161 3.89 3.28 -14.72
C GLU A 161 3.14 2.30 -15.63
N LEU A 162 1.83 2.45 -15.78
CA LEU A 162 1.01 1.57 -16.63
C LEU A 162 1.38 1.68 -18.11
N ARG A 163 1.72 2.87 -18.60
CA ARG A 163 2.19 3.05 -19.99
C ARG A 163 3.53 2.38 -20.26
N ALA A 164 4.36 2.21 -19.23
CA ALA A 164 5.65 1.55 -19.34
C ALA A 164 5.54 0.02 -19.18
N TRP A 165 4.34 -0.55 -19.09
CA TRP A 165 4.16 -1.98 -18.82
C TRP A 165 4.33 -2.87 -20.08
N PRO A 166 5.04 -4.01 -20.01
CA PRO A 166 5.67 -4.59 -18.82
C PRO A 166 6.85 -3.75 -18.31
N ALA A 167 6.84 -3.42 -17.01
CA ALA A 167 7.91 -2.59 -16.46
C ALA A 167 9.26 -3.32 -16.60
N PRO A 168 10.36 -2.56 -16.79
CA PRO A 168 11.69 -3.13 -16.75
C PRO A 168 11.94 -3.83 -15.41
N ALA A 169 12.74 -4.89 -15.42
CA ALA A 169 13.09 -5.66 -14.23
C ALA A 169 13.55 -4.75 -13.07
N PRO A 170 13.25 -5.11 -11.80
CA PRO A 170 13.54 -4.26 -10.65
C PRO A 170 15.03 -3.89 -10.60
N ARG A 171 15.32 -2.59 -10.47
CA ARG A 171 16.69 -2.14 -10.21
C ARG A 171 16.99 -2.39 -8.74
N VAL A 172 18.00 -3.19 -8.47
CA VAL A 172 18.60 -3.25 -7.12
C VAL A 172 19.22 -1.87 -6.87
N ALA A 173 18.83 -1.19 -5.80
CA ALA A 173 19.55 0.02 -5.40
C ALA A 173 20.97 -0.42 -5.04
N THR A 174 21.95 0.01 -5.83
CA THR A 174 23.37 -0.21 -5.50
C THR A 174 23.67 0.42 -4.15
N GLU A 175 24.28 -0.38 -3.28
CA GLU A 175 24.77 -0.01 -1.94
C GLU A 175 25.66 1.23 -1.94
#